data_AF-X1IZ99-F1
#
_entry.id   AF-X1IZ99-F1
#
_cell.length_a   1.000
_cell.length_b   1.000
_cell.length_c   1.000
_cell.angle_alpha   90.00
_cell.angle_beta   90.00
_cell.angle_gamma   90.00
#
_symmetry.space_group_name_H-M   'P 1'
#
loop_
_entity.id
_entity.type
_entity.pdbx_description
1 polymer ?
#
loop_
_entity_poly.entity_id
_entity_poly.type
_entity_poly.pdbx_seq_one_letter_code
_entity_poly.pdbx_strand_id
1 'polypeptide(L)' 'PTTRTLLQVKVENAIAADQAFRMLMGNEVLPRRNFIQAHAQNVRNLDI' A
#
# COMPACT_ATOMS: atom_id res chain seq x y z
N PRO A 1 22.40 -10.51 12.54
CA PRO A 1 22.44 -10.87 11.09
C PRO A 1 21.98 -12.31 10.83
N THR A 2 22.37 -13.25 11.69
CA THR A 2 22.21 -14.70 11.53
C THR A 2 20.77 -15.22 11.64
N THR A 3 19.83 -14.45 12.20
CA THR A 3 18.43 -14.89 12.43
C THR A 3 17.37 -13.94 11.87
N ARG A 4 17.77 -12.90 11.11
CA ARG A 4 16.80 -11.93 10.56
C ARG A 4 16.43 -12.26 9.13
N THR A 5 15.14 -12.14 8.81
CA THR A 5 14.64 -12.17 7.44
C THR A 5 14.64 -10.75 6.90
N LEU A 6 15.30 -10.53 5.76
CA LEU A 6 15.29 -9.25 5.06
C LEU A 6 14.46 -9.36 3.78
N LEU A 7 13.60 -8.38 3.54
CA LEU A 7 12.89 -8.21 2.28
C LEU A 7 13.40 -6.92 1.62
N GLN A 8 13.84 -7.03 0.38
CA GLN A 8 14.26 -5.87 -0.41
C GLN A 8 13.04 -5.24 -1.08
N VAL A 9 12.78 -3.97 -0.80
CA VAL A 9 11.71 -3.20 -1.43
C VAL A 9 12.08 -2.91 -2.89
N LYS A 10 11.18 -3.19 -3.81
CA LYS A 10 11.30 -2.86 -5.24
C LYS A 10 10.17 -1.93 -5.64
N VAL A 11 10.47 -1.02 -6.57
CA VAL A 11 9.46 -0.14 -7.19
C VAL A 11 9.34 -0.56 -8.64
N GLU A 12 8.23 -1.21 -8.97
CA GLU A 12 7.98 -1.71 -10.33
C GLU A 12 7.40 -0.63 -11.25
N ASN A 13 6.50 0.20 -10.72
CA ASN A 13 5.90 1.31 -11.43
C ASN A 13 5.88 2.57 -10.55
N ALA A 14 6.71 3.56 -10.93
CA ALA A 14 6.87 4.80 -10.19
C ALA A 14 5.58 5.66 -10.17
N ILE A 15 4.80 5.66 -11.25
CA ILE A 15 3.57 6.45 -11.35
C ILE A 15 2.50 5.88 -10.43
N ALA A 16 2.30 4.56 -10.48
CA ALA A 16 1.34 3.88 -9.60
C ALA A 16 1.72 4.03 -8.12
N ALA A 17 3.02 3.96 -7.80
CA ALA A 17 3.51 4.17 -6.45
C ALA A 17 3.22 5.60 -5.95
N ASP A 18 3.52 6.63 -6.75
CA ASP A 18 3.24 8.03 -6.39
C ASP A 18 1.73 8.27 -6.15
N GLN A 19 0.87 7.71 -7.00
CA GLN A 19 -0.58 7.77 -6.80
C GLN A 19 -1.02 7.11 -5.49
N ALA A 20 -0.48 5.94 -5.17
CA ALA A 20 -0.75 5.25 -3.91
C ALA A 20 -0.29 6.07 -2.70
N PHE A 21 0.90 6.68 -2.77
CA PHE A 21 1.40 7.56 -1.72
C PHE A 21 0.49 8.77 -1.51
N ARG A 22 0.07 9.46 -2.58
CA ARG A 22 -0.81 10.62 -2.47
C ARG A 22 -2.16 10.26 -1.87
N MET A 23 -2.75 9.14 -2.28
CA MET A 23 -4.06 8.72 -1.80
C MET A 23 -4.04 8.27 -0.33
N LEU A 24 -2.98 7.60 0.12
CA LEU A 24 -2.91 7.03 1.48
C LEU A 24 -2.25 7.97 2.50
N MET A 25 -1.31 8.80 2.04
CA MET A 25 -0.49 9.65 2.90
C MET A 25 -0.73 11.16 2.66
N GLY A 26 -1.64 11.51 1.74
CA GLY A 26 -2.05 12.88 1.51
C GLY A 26 -2.90 13.47 2.65
N ASN A 27 -3.16 14.77 2.55
CA ASN A 27 -3.90 15.53 3.57
C ASN A 27 -5.42 15.28 3.51
N GLU A 28 -5.92 14.77 2.39
CA GLU A 28 -7.35 14.57 2.17
C GLU A 28 -7.85 13.31 2.89
N VAL A 29 -8.74 13.52 3.87
CA VAL A 29 -9.26 12.43 4.71
C VAL A 29 -10.27 11.57 3.97
N LEU A 30 -11.14 12.17 3.15
CA LEU A 30 -12.26 11.48 2.51
C LEU A 30 -11.81 10.42 1.47
N PRO A 31 -10.89 10.71 0.53
CA PRO A 31 -10.42 9.71 -0.44
C PRO A 31 -9.76 8.51 0.25
N ARG A 32 -8.94 8.78 1.26
CA ARG A 32 -8.28 7.75 2.08
C ARG A 32 -9.30 6.86 2.80
N ARG A 33 -10.32 7.46 3.43
CA ARG A 33 -11.37 6.71 4.13
C ARG A 33 -12.12 5.79 3.16
N ASN A 34 -12.50 6.30 2.00
CA ASN A 34 -13.21 5.53 0.98
C ASN A 34 -12.36 4.35 0.49
N PHE A 35 -11.07 4.58 0.23
CA PHE A 35 -10.13 3.52 -0.17
C PHE A 35 -10.02 2.41 0.89
N ILE A 36 -9.83 2.78 2.16
CA ILE A 36 -9.74 1.80 3.25
C ILE A 36 -11.04 1.00 3.34
N GLN A 37 -12.20 1.65 3.29
CA GLN A 37 -13.49 0.95 3.38
C GLN A 37 -13.73 0.00 2.21
N ALA A 38 -13.35 0.39 0.99
CA ALA A 38 -13.53 -0.43 -0.20
C ALA A 38 -12.61 -1.67 -0.23
N HIS A 39 -11.40 -1.57 0.32
CA HIS A 39 -10.38 -2.61 0.18
C HIS A 39 -10.03 -3.39 1.46
N ALA A 40 -10.47 -2.93 2.65
CA ALA A 40 -10.08 -3.52 3.94
C ALA A 40 -10.36 -5.03 4.05
N GLN A 41 -11.44 -5.53 3.44
CA GLN A 41 -11.79 -6.95 3.50
C GLN A 41 -11.00 -7.81 2.50
N ASN A 42 -10.45 -7.19 1.46
CA ASN A 42 -9.78 -7.88 0.35
C ASN A 42 -8.28 -8.11 0.61
N VAL A 43 -7.72 -7.53 1.67
CA VAL A 43 -6.29 -7.61 2.01
C VAL A 43 -5.84 -9.04 2.34
N ARG A 44 -6.74 -9.91 2.80
CA ARG A 44 -6.39 -11.30 3.18
C ARG A 44 -5.97 -12.17 1.99
N ASN A 45 -6.34 -11.79 0.76
CA ASN A 45 -6.15 -12.61 -0.43
C ASN A 45 -5.29 -11.89 -1.48
N LEU A 46 -4.36 -11.02 -1.06
CA LEU A 46 -3.51 -10.28 -2.00
C LEU A 46 -2.48 -11.17 -2.71
N ASP A 47 -2.07 -12.27 -2.07
CA ASP A 47 -0.97 -13.14 -2.51
C ASP A 47 -1.46 -14.55 -2.91
N ILE A 48 -2.74 -14.72 -3.27
CA ILE A 48 -3.31 -15.99 -3.79
C ILE A 48 -3.23 -16.02 -5.31
#